data_AF-A0A357CH51-F1
#
_entry.id   AF-A0A357CH51-F1
#
_cell.length_a   1.000
_cell.length_b   1.000
_cell.length_c   1.000
_cell.angle_alpha   90.00
_cell.angle_beta   90.00
_cell.angle_gamma   90.00
#
_symmetry.space_group_name_H-M   'P 1'
#
loop_
_entity.id
_entity.type
_entity.pdbx_description
1 polymer ?
#
loop_
_entity_poly.entity_id
_entity_poly.type
_entity_poly.pdbx_seq_one_letter_code
_entity_poly.pdbx_strand_id
1 'polypeptide(L)'
;MAHGAPASAGCIGLSGTADGFDKETAVGRAQLALSDYVKEYKATKKLGAVTVSAMRAKPQPYWRDSVSDNLFYKPDIVNARSYTICWTGVVSPYVCTSGAKICW
;
A
#
# COMPACT_ATOMS: atom_id res chain seq x y z
N MET A 1 2.67 -32.06 27.27
CA MET A 1 2.38 -30.62 27.08
C MET A 1 3.19 -30.14 25.88
N ALA A 2 2.52 -29.81 24.77
CA ALA A 2 3.21 -29.36 23.56
C ALA A 2 3.61 -27.88 23.75
N HIS A 3 4.91 -27.61 23.78
CA HIS A 3 5.44 -26.25 23.71
C HIS A 3 5.23 -25.76 22.27
N GLY A 4 4.18 -24.98 22.03
CA GLY A 4 4.03 -24.23 20.79
C GLY A 4 5.20 -23.26 20.68
N ALA A 5 6.06 -23.44 19.68
CA ALA A 5 7.08 -22.47 19.35
C ALA A 5 6.43 -21.09 19.17
N PRO A 6 7.07 -19.99 19.61
CA PRO A 6 6.54 -18.66 19.34
C PRO A 6 6.35 -18.54 17.83
N ALA A 7 5.15 -18.16 17.39
CA ALA A 7 4.94 -17.79 16.00
C ALA A 7 6.02 -16.77 15.65
N SER A 8 6.76 -17.00 14.57
CA SER A 8 7.82 -16.09 14.11
C SER A 8 7.18 -14.73 13.84
N ALA A 9 7.24 -13.83 14.82
CA ALA A 9 6.54 -12.57 14.76
C ALA A 9 7.29 -11.63 13.83
N GLY A 10 6.73 -11.35 12.65
CA GLY A 10 7.37 -10.57 11.61
C GLY A 10 6.47 -9.43 11.16
N CYS A 11 7.06 -8.29 10.83
CA CYS A 11 6.35 -7.17 10.21
C CYS A 11 7.01 -6.78 8.89
N ILE A 12 6.19 -6.45 7.89
CA ILE A 12 6.69 -5.92 6.61
C ILE A 12 5.76 -4.80 6.11
N GLY A 13 6.35 -3.82 5.43
CA GLY A 13 5.60 -2.81 4.68
C GLY A 13 5.29 -3.32 3.28
N LEU A 14 4.02 -3.28 2.89
CA LEU A 14 3.56 -3.56 1.54
C LEU A 14 2.92 -2.30 0.94
N SER A 15 2.96 -2.21 -0.39
CA SER A 15 2.36 -1.10 -1.12
C SER A 15 1.67 -1.58 -2.39
N GLY A 16 0.65 -0.84 -2.81
CA GLY A 16 -0.01 -1.00 -4.10
C GLY A 16 -0.13 0.36 -4.78
N THR A 17 0.22 0.43 -6.06
CA THR A 17 0.18 1.67 -6.84
C THR A 17 -0.75 1.50 -8.03
N ALA A 18 -1.59 2.50 -8.28
CA ALA A 18 -2.47 2.52 -9.43
C ALA A 18 -2.73 3.96 -9.90
N ASP A 19 -3.17 4.09 -11.14
CA ASP A 19 -3.53 5.35 -11.76
C ASP A 19 -5.02 5.42 -12.15
N GLY A 20 -5.47 6.64 -12.44
CA GLY A 20 -6.83 6.93 -12.87
C GLY A 20 -6.94 8.29 -13.55
N PHE A 21 -8.02 8.45 -14.33
CA PHE A 21 -8.41 9.72 -14.94
C PHE A 21 -8.95 10.71 -13.90
N ASP A 22 -9.48 10.21 -12.79
CA ASP A 22 -9.91 10.97 -11.62
C ASP A 22 -9.25 10.43 -10.34
N LYS A 23 -9.24 11.26 -9.29
CA LYS A 23 -8.58 10.96 -8.02
C LYS A 23 -9.23 9.78 -7.28
N GLU A 24 -10.55 9.68 -7.31
CA GLU A 24 -11.30 8.66 -6.55
C GLU A 24 -11.03 7.27 -7.10
N THR A 25 -11.03 7.14 -8.42
CA THR A 25 -10.66 5.91 -9.13
C THR A 25 -9.22 5.50 -8.84
N ALA A 26 -8.26 6.43 -8.91
CA ALA A 26 -6.86 6.13 -8.63
C ALA A 26 -6.64 5.65 -7.18
N VAL A 27 -7.29 6.31 -6.22
CA VAL A 27 -7.25 5.92 -4.79
C VAL A 27 -7.85 4.53 -4.59
N GLY A 28 -9.07 4.30 -5.11
CA GLY A 28 -9.75 3.01 -4.95
C GLY A 28 -8.94 1.86 -5.53
N ARG A 29 -8.37 2.04 -6.73
CA ARG A 29 -7.50 1.04 -7.36
C ARG A 29 -6.20 0.81 -6.59
N ALA A 30 -5.56 1.86 -6.05
CA ALA A 30 -4.34 1.71 -5.28
C ALA A 30 -4.58 0.96 -3.96
N GLN A 31 -5.71 1.23 -3.29
CA GLN A 31 -6.13 0.52 -2.08
C GLN A 31 -6.49 -0.95 -2.38
N LEU A 32 -7.15 -1.20 -3.50
CA LEU A 32 -7.44 -2.57 -3.96
C LEU A 32 -6.15 -3.34 -4.25
N ALA A 33 -5.21 -2.74 -4.99
CA ALA A 33 -3.91 -3.33 -5.29
C ALA A 33 -3.12 -3.68 -4.00
N LEU A 34 -3.12 -2.79 -3.01
CA LEU A 34 -2.53 -3.07 -1.70
C LEU A 34 -3.23 -4.25 -1.00
N SER A 35 -4.56 -4.25 -0.96
CA SER A 35 -5.35 -5.32 -0.35
C SER A 35 -5.06 -6.68 -1.00
N ASP A 36 -4.99 -6.72 -2.32
CA ASP A 36 -4.71 -7.95 -3.06
C ASP A 36 -3.27 -8.42 -2.83
N TYR A 37 -2.29 -7.51 -2.78
CA TYR A 37 -0.93 -7.87 -2.44
C TYR A 37 -0.79 -8.42 -1.00
N VAL A 38 -1.56 -7.87 -0.04
CA VAL A 38 -1.63 -8.43 1.32
C VAL A 38 -2.17 -9.87 1.29
N LYS A 39 -3.24 -10.15 0.53
CA LYS A 39 -3.80 -11.50 0.41
C LYS A 39 -2.79 -12.46 -0.22
N GLU A 40 -2.14 -12.04 -1.30
CA GLU A 40 -1.11 -12.82 -1.99
C GLU A 40 0.07 -13.12 -1.08
N TYR A 41 0.54 -12.12 -0.33
CA TYR A 41 1.64 -12.29 0.62
C TYR A 41 1.29 -13.30 1.71
N LYS A 42 0.09 -13.20 2.29
CA LYS A 42 -0.40 -14.18 3.27
C LYS A 42 -0.42 -15.60 2.71
N ALA A 43 -0.95 -15.77 1.51
CA ALA A 43 -1.02 -17.08 0.86
C ALA A 43 0.38 -17.65 0.58
N THR A 44 1.27 -16.82 0.02
CA THR A 44 2.65 -17.19 -0.33
C THR A 44 3.47 -17.57 0.89
N LYS A 45 3.34 -16.82 1.99
CA LYS A 45 4.03 -17.07 3.25
C LYS A 45 3.30 -18.04 4.18
N LYS A 46 2.14 -18.58 3.75
CA LYS A 46 1.27 -19.45 4.54
C LYS A 46 0.94 -18.88 5.93
N LEU A 47 0.74 -17.57 6.00
CA LEU A 47 0.45 -16.85 7.24
C LEU A 47 -1.03 -17.00 7.61
N GLY A 48 -1.28 -17.18 8.91
CA GLY A 48 -2.63 -17.23 9.48
C GLY A 48 -3.26 -15.84 9.60
N ALA A 49 -3.65 -15.48 10.84
CA ALA A 49 -4.12 -14.13 11.13
C ALA A 49 -2.97 -13.14 11.00
N VAL A 50 -3.24 -11.97 10.40
CA VAL A 50 -2.30 -10.86 10.34
C VAL A 50 -3.00 -9.59 10.76
N THR A 51 -2.27 -8.70 11.41
CA THR A 51 -2.74 -7.34 11.69
C THR A 51 -2.29 -6.42 10.56
N VAL A 52 -3.19 -5.60 10.04
CA VAL A 52 -2.90 -4.60 9.00
C VAL A 52 -3.08 -3.21 9.60
N SER A 53 -2.07 -2.37 9.47
CA SER A 53 -2.09 -0.98 9.93
C SER A 53 -1.58 -0.04 8.85
N ALA A 54 -2.15 1.16 8.75
CA ALA A 54 -1.68 2.15 7.80
C ALA A 54 -0.21 2.48 8.01
N MET A 55 0.56 2.50 6.91
CA MET A 55 1.96 2.91 6.91
C MET A 55 2.23 3.63 5.61
N ARG A 56 2.81 4.83 5.69
CA ARG A 56 3.17 5.59 4.50
C ARG A 56 4.21 4.84 3.69
N ALA A 57 3.87 4.51 2.45
CA ALA A 57 4.81 3.98 1.48
C ALA A 57 5.51 5.12 0.72
N LYS A 58 6.69 4.84 0.19
CA LYS A 58 7.31 5.72 -0.82
C LYS A 58 6.45 5.69 -2.09
N PRO A 59 6.34 6.80 -2.82
CA PRO A 59 5.70 6.78 -4.14
C PRO A 59 6.46 5.80 -5.04
N GLN A 60 5.72 5.07 -5.88
CA GLN A 60 6.29 4.11 -6.83
C GLN A 60 5.93 4.52 -8.27
N PRO A 61 6.52 5.60 -8.79
CA PRO A 61 6.29 6.04 -10.17
C PRO A 61 6.82 5.04 -11.21
N TYR A 62 6.10 4.87 -12.31
CA TYR A 62 6.55 4.04 -13.45
C TYR A 62 7.53 4.74 -14.39
N TRP A 63 7.34 6.05 -14.62
CA TRP A 63 8.04 6.81 -15.69
C TRP A 63 9.10 7.80 -15.18
N ARG A 64 9.41 7.79 -13.89
CA ARG A 64 10.38 8.71 -13.26
C ARG A 64 10.99 8.04 -12.04
N ASP A 65 12.15 8.49 -11.61
CA ASP A 65 12.83 7.92 -10.42
C ASP A 65 12.24 8.42 -9.09
N SER A 66 11.68 9.63 -9.11
CA SER A 66 11.11 10.27 -7.91
C SER A 66 9.98 11.22 -8.28
N VAL A 67 9.16 11.57 -7.28
CA VAL A 67 8.06 12.52 -7.41
C VAL A 67 8.46 13.78 -6.65
N SER A 68 8.60 14.90 -7.35
CA SER A 68 8.85 16.21 -6.74
C SER A 68 7.71 16.63 -5.83
N ASP A 69 8.02 17.33 -4.75
CA ASP A 69 7.04 17.69 -3.70
C ASP A 69 5.83 18.47 -4.23
N ASN A 70 6.05 19.32 -5.23
CA ASN A 70 5.01 20.13 -5.86
C ASN A 70 4.01 19.33 -6.73
N LEU A 71 4.28 18.05 -6.98
CA LEU A 71 3.40 17.18 -7.78
C LEU A 71 2.46 16.36 -6.90
N PHE A 72 2.61 16.37 -5.57
CA PHE A 72 1.72 15.63 -4.69
C PHE A 72 0.37 16.34 -4.51
N TYR A 73 -0.69 15.55 -4.61
CA TYR A 73 -2.01 15.96 -4.19
C TYR A 73 -2.15 15.79 -2.69
N LYS A 74 -2.45 16.89 -2.00
CA LYS A 74 -2.83 16.91 -0.57
C LYS A 74 -4.34 17.16 -0.41
N PRO A 75 -4.96 16.74 0.71
CA PRO A 75 -4.38 15.93 1.78
C PRO A 75 -4.15 14.47 1.34
N ASP A 76 -3.27 13.78 2.07
CA ASP A 76 -3.13 12.33 1.98
C ASP A 76 -4.39 11.66 2.53
N ILE A 77 -4.71 10.45 2.05
CA ILE A 77 -5.91 9.71 2.45
C ILE A 77 -5.48 8.58 3.36
N VAL A 78 -5.83 8.66 4.64
CA VAL A 78 -5.42 7.70 5.66
C VAL A 78 -6.64 7.08 6.32
N ASN A 79 -6.65 5.76 6.42
CA ASN A 79 -7.63 5.01 7.21
C ASN A 79 -6.92 3.97 8.08
N ALA A 80 -7.66 3.14 8.81
CA ALA A 80 -7.05 2.15 9.71
C ALA A 80 -6.12 1.14 8.99
N ARG A 81 -6.34 0.88 7.70
CA ARG A 81 -5.69 -0.21 6.95
C ARG A 81 -4.73 0.27 5.87
N SER A 82 -4.72 1.55 5.52
CA SER A 82 -3.91 2.08 4.42
C SER A 82 -3.60 3.56 4.58
N TYR A 83 -2.40 3.94 4.15
CA TYR A 83 -1.97 5.32 3.94
C TYR A 83 -1.79 5.53 2.44
N THR A 84 -2.61 6.38 1.82
CA THR A 84 -2.59 6.65 0.38
C THR A 84 -2.05 8.05 0.11
N ILE A 85 -0.98 8.13 -0.67
CA ILE A 85 -0.46 9.36 -1.28
C ILE A 85 -0.80 9.37 -2.77
N CYS A 86 -1.10 10.54 -3.32
CA CYS A 86 -1.37 10.71 -4.75
C CYS A 86 -0.52 11.84 -5.32
N TRP A 87 -0.18 11.75 -6.61
CA TRP A 87 0.58 12.76 -7.32
C TRP A 87 0.20 12.81 -8.80
N THR A 88 0.60 13.88 -9.48
CA THR A 88 0.37 14.06 -10.91
C THR A 88 1.21 13.07 -11.71
N GLY A 89 0.55 12.18 -12.46
CA GLY A 89 1.22 11.22 -13.34
C GLY A 89 1.75 11.85 -14.63
N VAL A 90 2.40 11.04 -15.47
CA VAL A 90 2.90 11.46 -16.79
C VAL A 90 1.84 11.24 -17.87
N VAL A 91 1.21 10.07 -17.84
CA VAL A 91 0.14 9.68 -18.79
C VAL A 91 -1.23 9.94 -18.17
N SER A 92 -1.49 9.30 -17.02
CA SER A 92 -2.71 9.52 -16.25
C SER A 92 -2.57 10.71 -15.31
N PRO A 93 -3.61 11.55 -15.14
CA PRO A 93 -3.52 12.74 -14.29
C PRO A 93 -3.32 12.40 -12.81
N TYR A 94 -3.84 11.27 -12.34
CA TYR A 94 -3.71 10.84 -10.95
C TYR A 94 -3.00 9.50 -10.87
N VAL A 95 -1.93 9.44 -10.07
CA VAL A 95 -1.27 8.21 -9.67
C VAL A 95 -1.23 8.19 -8.14
N CYS A 96 -1.63 7.08 -7.54
CA CYS A 96 -1.69 6.93 -6.09
C CYS A 96 -0.95 5.67 -5.64
N THR A 97 -0.21 5.76 -4.54
CA THR A 97 0.34 4.61 -3.82
C THR A 97 -0.34 4.51 -2.46
N SER A 98 -0.90 3.34 -2.17
CA SER A 98 -1.37 2.96 -0.85
C SER A 98 -0.35 2.07 -0.17
N GLY A 99 -0.03 2.36 1.09
CA GLY A 99 0.88 1.55 1.90
C GLY A 99 0.23 1.03 3.18
N ALA A 100 0.66 -0.16 3.62
CA ALA A 100 0.32 -0.72 4.92
C ALA A 100 1.47 -1.52 5.51
N LYS A 101 1.53 -1.57 6.83
CA LYS A 101 2.34 -2.51 7.58
C LYS A 101 1.48 -3.70 7.96
N ILE A 102 1.94 -4.89 7.60
CA ILE A 102 1.35 -6.15 8.06
C ILE A 102 2.26 -6.79 9.10
N CYS A 103 1.68 -7.34 10.16
CA CYS A 103 2.39 -8.08 11.19
C CYS A 103 1.67 -9.41 11.49
N TRP A 104 2.43 -10.47 11.74
CA TRP A 104 1.95 -11.82 12.10
C TRP A 104 2.76 -12.36 13.27
#